data_AF-A0AA43LJX6-F1
#
_entry.id   AF-A0AA43LJX6-F1
#
_cell.length_a   1.000
_cell.length_b   1.000
_cell.length_c   1.000
_cell.angle_alpha   90.00
_cell.angle_beta   90.00
_cell.angle_gamma   90.00
#
_symmetry.space_group_name_H-M   'P 1'
#
loop_
_entity.id
_entity.type
_entity.pdbx_description
1 polymer ?
#
loop_
_entity_poly.entity_id
_entity_poly.type
_entity_poly.pdbx_seq_one_letter_code
_entity_poly.pdbx_strand_id
1 'polypeptide(L)'
;MMPTDIIIATWIGLSIGIGILGINKECGFWLSFFCSLFFSPFIGALYVLISEKESDIDMKNTISQMADMSILKDASDMLMDDTITQDEFDEIKAKILRKKEARIIDPVRKN
;
A
#
# COMPACT_ATOMS: atom_id res chain seq x y z
N MET A 1 0.96 43.67 17.08
CA MET A 1 0.72 42.27 16.66
C MET A 1 -0.77 42.05 16.77
N MET A 2 -1.45 41.87 15.65
CA MET A 2 -2.90 41.74 15.64
C MET A 2 -3.27 40.30 16.03
N PRO A 3 -4.44 40.06 16.66
CA PRO A 3 -4.87 38.71 17.06
C PRO A 3 -4.98 37.75 15.87
N THR A 4 -5.15 38.27 14.66
CA THR A 4 -5.18 37.52 13.40
C THR A 4 -3.86 36.82 13.09
N ASP A 5 -2.73 37.43 13.45
CA ASP A 5 -1.39 36.95 13.10
C ASP A 5 -1.07 35.64 13.85
N ILE A 6 -1.55 35.54 15.10
CA ILE A 6 -1.41 34.37 15.96
C ILE A 6 -2.21 33.19 15.39
N ILE A 7 -3.43 33.44 14.92
CA ILE A 7 -4.31 32.41 14.34
C ILE A 7 -3.67 31.80 13.09
N ILE A 8 -3.13 32.64 12.21
CA ILE A 8 -2.48 32.20 10.97
C ILE A 8 -1.21 31.38 11.30
N ALA A 9 -0.40 31.83 12.25
CA ALA A 9 0.80 31.11 12.67
C ALA A 9 0.47 29.73 13.28
N THR A 10 -0.56 29.63 14.12
CA THR A 10 -1.03 28.35 14.68
C THR A 10 -1.57 27.42 13.59
N TRP A 11 -2.31 27.94 12.61
CA TRP A 11 -2.86 27.15 11.50
C TRP A 11 -1.77 26.54 10.62
N ILE A 12 -0.75 27.33 10.30
CA ILE A 12 0.40 26.89 9.50
C ILE A 12 1.19 25.83 10.29
N GLY A 13 1.43 26.06 11.58
CA GLY A 13 2.10 25.08 12.45
C GLY A 13 1.37 23.74 12.53
N LEU A 14 0.03 23.76 12.67
CA LEU A 14 -0.78 22.54 12.68
C LEU A 14 -0.71 21.77 11.36
N SER A 15 -0.77 22.49 10.22
CA SER A 15 -0.70 21.85 8.91
C SER A 15 0.65 21.18 8.65
N ILE A 16 1.75 21.78 9.12
CA ILE A 16 3.09 21.17 9.05
C ILE A 16 3.12 19.88 9.90
N GLY A 17 2.55 19.90 11.10
CA GLY A 17 2.47 18.71 11.96
C GLY A 17 1.69 17.56 11.33
N ILE A 18 0.58 17.85 10.66
CA ILE A 18 -0.23 16.85 9.94
C ILE A 18 0.53 16.31 8.71
N GLY A 19 1.26 17.17 8.00
CA GLY A 19 2.15 16.75 6.92
C GLY A 19 3.18 15.73 7.40
N ILE A 20 3.86 16.01 8.52
CA ILE A 20 4.87 15.11 9.11
C ILE A 20 4.25 13.77 9.50
N LEU A 21 3.04 13.76 10.09
CA LEU A 21 2.31 12.53 10.39
C LEU A 21 1.98 11.71 9.14
N GLY A 22 1.76 12.37 8.00
CA GLY A 22 1.51 11.75 6.70
C GLY A 22 2.74 11.17 6.00
N ILE A 23 3.98 11.46 6.44
CA ILE A 23 5.22 10.92 5.80
C ILE A 23 5.25 9.39 5.85
N ASN A 24 4.75 8.80 6.93
CA ASN A 24 4.81 7.35 7.17
C ASN A 24 3.57 6.59 6.67
N LYS A 25 2.73 7.23 5.86
CA LYS A 25 1.46 6.73 5.36
C LYS A 25 1.46 6.80 3.84
N GLU A 26 0.71 5.92 3.17
CA GLU A 26 0.63 5.89 1.70
C GLU A 26 0.26 7.23 1.06
N CYS A 27 -0.52 8.06 1.75
CA CYS A 27 -0.88 9.38 1.27
C CYS A 27 0.31 10.35 1.13
N GLY A 28 1.42 10.11 1.83
CA GLY A 28 2.60 10.97 1.78
C GLY A 28 2.42 12.35 2.42
N PHE A 29 3.55 13.08 2.54
CA PHE A 29 3.61 14.41 3.16
C PHE A 29 2.76 15.46 2.43
N TRP A 30 2.94 15.56 1.11
CA TRP A 30 2.38 16.65 0.32
C TRP A 30 0.85 16.60 0.23
N LEU A 31 0.29 15.40 0.03
CA LEU A 31 -1.16 15.20 -0.04
C LEU A 31 -1.81 15.47 1.32
N SER A 32 -1.21 15.00 2.40
CA SER A 32 -1.66 15.26 3.78
C SER A 32 -1.58 16.75 4.15
N PHE A 33 -0.51 17.43 3.72
CA PHE A 33 -0.31 18.87 3.93
C PHE A 33 -1.32 19.72 3.14
N PHE A 34 -1.53 19.44 1.85
CA PHE A 34 -2.51 20.16 1.03
C PHE A 34 -3.95 19.90 1.49
N CYS A 35 -4.27 18.67 1.92
CA CYS A 35 -5.58 18.33 2.45
C CYS A 35 -5.87 19.10 3.76
N SER A 36 -4.88 19.19 4.65
CA SER A 36 -4.96 20.02 5.86
C SER A 36 -5.11 21.51 5.55
N LEU A 37 -4.44 22.00 4.49
CA LEU A 37 -4.45 23.41 4.10
C LEU A 37 -5.80 23.85 3.50
N PHE A 38 -6.44 23.01 2.69
CA PHE A 38 -7.69 23.33 1.98
C PHE A 38 -8.96 23.00 2.76
N PHE A 39 -9.00 21.88 3.48
CA PHE A 39 -10.25 21.37 4.07
C PHE A 39 -10.38 21.60 5.58
N SER A 40 -9.37 22.21 6.22
CA SER A 40 -9.13 22.28 7.67
C SER A 40 -8.17 21.19 8.16
N PRO A 41 -7.28 21.51 9.11
CA PRO A 41 -6.40 20.53 9.74
C PRO A 41 -7.12 19.30 10.31
N PHE A 42 -8.41 19.42 10.62
CA PHE A 42 -9.21 18.30 11.09
C PHE A 42 -9.44 17.23 10.00
N ILE A 43 -9.76 17.64 8.77
CA ILE A 43 -9.93 16.72 7.64
C ILE A 43 -8.59 16.11 7.24
N GLY A 44 -7.52 16.92 7.22
CA GLY A 44 -6.17 16.43 6.93
C GLY A 44 -5.71 15.34 7.91
N ALA A 45 -5.96 15.54 9.21
CA ALA A 45 -5.67 14.52 10.23
C ALA A 45 -6.51 13.24 10.06
N LEU A 46 -7.80 13.38 9.75
CA LEU A 46 -8.68 12.24 9.52
C LEU A 46 -8.25 11.41 8.29
N TYR A 47 -7.81 12.10 7.23
CA TYR A 47 -7.28 11.48 6.02
C TYR A 47 -6.01 10.66 6.30
N VAL A 48 -5.06 11.22 7.07
CA VAL A 48 -3.84 10.51 7.50
C VAL A 48 -4.16 9.30 8.39
N LEU A 49 -5.19 9.39 9.24
CA LEU A 49 -5.62 8.30 10.11
C LEU A 49 -6.26 7.15 9.33
N ILE A 50 -7.09 7.46 8.33
CA ILE A 50 -7.76 6.47 7.47
C ILE A 50 -6.78 5.85 6.47
N SER A 51 -5.76 6.59 6.03
CA SER A 51 -4.74 6.07 5.12
C SER A 51 -4.06 4.85 5.75
N GLU A 52 -4.07 3.74 5.03
CA GLU A 52 -3.32 2.54 5.39
C GLU A 52 -1.82 2.86 5.46
N LYS A 53 -1.13 2.15 6.34
CA LYS A 53 0.31 2.30 6.48
C LYS A 53 0.93 1.51 5.33
N GLU A 54 1.83 2.13 4.58
CA GLU A 54 2.53 1.51 3.43
C GLU A 54 3.12 0.13 3.78
N SER A 55 3.50 -0.07 5.04
CA SER A 55 3.97 -1.35 5.58
C SER A 55 2.96 -2.52 5.49
N ASP A 56 1.65 -2.28 5.53
CA ASP A 56 0.66 -3.37 5.40
C ASP A 56 0.56 -3.89 3.97
N ILE A 57 0.87 -3.04 2.99
CA ILE A 57 0.72 -3.35 1.57
C ILE A 57 1.94 -4.13 1.09
N ASP A 58 3.13 -3.74 1.51
CA ASP A 58 4.35 -4.51 1.28
C ASP A 58 4.37 -5.83 2.02
N MET A 59 3.85 -5.88 3.25
CA MET A 59 3.77 -7.13 4.01
C MET A 59 2.79 -8.11 3.36
N LYS A 60 1.62 -7.63 2.89
CA LYS A 60 0.65 -8.45 2.15
C LYS A 60 1.20 -8.96 0.80
N ASN A 61 2.01 -8.14 0.12
CA ASN A 61 2.69 -8.55 -1.10
C ASN A 61 3.77 -9.60 -0.83
N THR A 62 4.56 -9.43 0.24
CA THR A 62 5.62 -10.37 0.63
C THR A 62 5.05 -11.71 1.09
N ILE A 63 4.02 -11.71 1.93
CA ILE A 63 3.34 -12.93 2.40
C ILE A 63 2.71 -13.69 1.22
N SER A 64 2.07 -12.96 0.30
CA SER A 64 1.51 -13.54 -0.92
C SER A 64 2.58 -14.18 -1.81
N GLN A 65 3.72 -13.50 -1.99
CA GLN A 65 4.83 -14.01 -2.79
C GLN A 65 5.45 -15.27 -2.15
N MET A 66 5.60 -15.31 -0.82
CA MET A 66 6.09 -16.49 -0.11
C MET A 66 5.15 -17.68 -0.25
N ALA A 67 3.83 -17.47 -0.17
CA ALA A 67 2.83 -18.52 -0.36
C ALA A 67 2.81 -19.05 -1.81
N ASP A 68 2.96 -18.17 -2.81
CA ASP A 68 3.02 -18.58 -4.21
C ASP A 68 4.35 -19.35 -4.50
N MET A 69 5.46 -18.95 -3.86
CA MET A 69 6.77 -19.64 -3.95
C MET A 69 6.73 -21.04 -3.33
N SER A 70 6.06 -21.22 -2.19
CA SER A 70 5.93 -22.55 -1.57
C SER A 70 5.11 -23.49 -2.44
N ILE A 71 3.99 -23.02 -3.02
CA ILE A 71 3.16 -23.84 -3.93
C ILE A 71 3.94 -24.24 -5.19
N LEU A 72 4.73 -23.33 -5.76
CA LEU A 72 5.59 -23.65 -6.91
C LEU A 72 6.65 -24.69 -6.56
N LYS A 73 7.23 -24.60 -5.37
CA LYS A 73 8.23 -25.55 -4.89
C LYS A 73 7.62 -26.93 -4.64
N ASP A 74 6.46 -26.98 -3.99
CA ASP A 74 5.73 -28.23 -3.76
C ASP A 74 5.33 -28.89 -5.09
N ALA A 75 4.86 -28.10 -6.05
CA ALA A 75 4.54 -28.58 -7.40
C ALA A 75 5.79 -29.05 -8.16
N SER A 76 6.96 -28.41 -7.98
CA SER A 76 8.19 -28.89 -8.61
C SER A 76 8.67 -30.22 -8.01
N ASP A 77 8.53 -30.40 -6.70
CA ASP A 77 8.91 -31.64 -6.02
C ASP A 77 7.98 -32.80 -6.44
N MET A 78 6.68 -32.54 -6.62
CA MET A 78 5.70 -33.53 -7.10
C MET A 78 5.92 -33.93 -8.57
N LEU A 79 6.47 -33.05 -9.40
CA LEU A 79 6.86 -33.36 -10.77
C LEU A 79 8.14 -34.22 -10.83
N MET A 80 9.05 -34.06 -9.87
CA MET A 80 10.23 -34.92 -9.76
C MET A 80 9.91 -36.34 -9.27
N ASP A 81 8.85 -36.48 -8.47
CA ASP A 81 8.31 -37.78 -8.01
C ASP A 81 7.37 -38.44 -9.05
N ASP A 82 7.31 -37.90 -10.27
CA ASP A 82 6.48 -38.37 -11.41
C ASP A 82 4.97 -38.49 -11.05
N THR A 83 4.54 -37.78 -10.00
CA THR A 83 3.17 -37.84 -9.46
C THR A 83 2.22 -36.92 -10.23
N ILE A 84 2.78 -35.91 -10.90
CA ILE A 84 2.07 -34.97 -11.77
C ILE A 84 2.84 -34.79 -13.08
N THR A 85 2.10 -34.54 -14.15
CA THR A 85 2.66 -34.36 -15.49
C THR A 85 3.19 -32.94 -15.72
N GLN A 86 4.10 -32.76 -16.69
CA GLN A 86 4.60 -31.44 -17.11
C GLN A 86 3.46 -30.47 -17.47
N ASP A 87 2.40 -30.98 -18.09
CA ASP A 87 1.23 -30.19 -18.49
C ASP A 87 0.45 -29.66 -17.27
N GLU A 88 0.30 -30.46 -16.21
CA GLU A 88 -0.36 -30.04 -14.96
C GLU A 88 0.49 -29.03 -14.18
N PHE A 89 1.81 -29.18 -14.19
CA PHE A 89 2.73 -28.22 -13.59
C PHE A 89 2.70 -26.87 -14.31
N ASP A 90 2.70 -26.88 -15.64
CA ASP A 90 2.61 -25.66 -16.45
C ASP A 90 1.27 -24.93 -16.23
N GLU A 91 0.17 -25.67 -16.02
CA GLU A 91 -1.13 -25.09 -15.67
C GLU A 91 -1.10 -24.39 -14.30
N ILE A 92 -0.49 -25.01 -13.29
CA ILE A 92 -0.35 -24.44 -11.94
C ILE A 92 0.50 -23.16 -12.00
N LYS A 93 1.62 -23.20 -12.71
CA LYS A 93 2.50 -22.04 -12.92
C LYS A 93 1.78 -20.91 -13.65
N ALA A 94 1.01 -21.22 -14.70
CA ALA A 94 0.24 -20.23 -15.46
C ALA A 94 -0.86 -19.58 -14.61
N LYS A 95 -1.54 -20.35 -13.73
CA LYS A 95 -2.54 -19.81 -12.79
C LYS A 95 -1.91 -18.83 -11.79
N ILE A 96 -0.73 -19.16 -11.25
CA ILE A 96 0.01 -18.30 -10.34
C ILE A 96 0.49 -17.02 -11.06
N LEU A 97 1.00 -17.14 -12.29
CA LEU A 97 1.42 -15.99 -13.10
C LEU A 97 0.26 -15.02 -13.37
N ARG A 98 -0.89 -15.53 -13.85
CA ARG A 98 -2.08 -14.70 -14.10
C ARG A 98 -2.58 -14.00 -12.84
N LYS A 99 -2.59 -14.71 -11.70
CA LYS A 99 -2.99 -14.13 -10.41
C LYS A 99 -2.01 -13.05 -9.94
N LYS A 100 -0.71 -13.20 -10.23
CA LYS A 100 0.32 -12.21 -9.95
C LYS A 100 0.16 -10.98 -10.85
N GLU A 101 -0.07 -11.17 -12.14
CA GLU A 101 -0.34 -10.09 -13.09
C GLU A 101 -1.58 -9.28 -12.68
N ALA A 102 -2.68 -9.94 -12.30
CA ALA A 102 -3.88 -9.26 -11.79
C ALA A 102 -3.59 -8.40 -10.54
N ARG A 103 -2.77 -8.89 -9.60
CA ARG A 103 -2.35 -8.14 -8.42
C ARG A 103 -1.44 -6.94 -8.72
N ILE A 104 -0.67 -6.96 -9.81
CA ILE A 104 0.19 -5.84 -10.24
C ILE A 104 -0.63 -4.75 -10.96
N ILE A 105 -1.81 -5.09 -11.49
CA ILE A 105 -2.70 -4.14 -12.16
C ILE A 105 -3.63 -3.44 -11.14
N ASP A 106 -3.94 -4.09 -10.01
CA ASP A 106 -4.77 -3.52 -8.93
C ASP A 106 -4.20 -2.34 -8.10
N PRO A 107 -2.89 -2.04 -7.98
CA PRO A 107 -2.43 -0.85 -7.26
C PRO A 107 -2.72 0.46 -8.04
N VAL A 108 -3.05 0.38 -9.33
CA VAL A 108 -3.32 1.56 -10.19
C VAL A 108 -4.82 1.88 -10.28
N ARG A 109 -5.70 0.96 -9.83
CA ARG A 109 -7.16 1.13 -9.91
C ARG A 109 -7.79 1.75 -8.65
N LYS A 110 -6.99 2.51 -7.90
CA LYS A 110 -7.46 3.29 -6.75
C LYS A 110 -7.03 4.75 -6.88
N ASN A 111 -7.19 5.31 -8.08
CA ASN A 111 -7.23 6.75 -8.33
C ASN A 111 -8.54 7.09 -9.03
#